data_AF-A0A0C9Z2V7-F1
#
_entry.id   AF-A0A0C9Z2V7-F1
#
_cell.length_a   1.000
_cell.length_b   1.000
_cell.length_c   1.000
_cell.angle_alpha   90.00
_cell.angle_beta   90.00
_cell.angle_gamma   90.00
#
_symmetry.space_group_name_H-M   'P 1'
#
loop_
_entity.id
_entity.type
_entity.pdbx_description
1 polymer ?
#
loop_
_entity_poly.entity_id
_entity_poly.type
_entity_poly.pdbx_seq_one_letter_code
_entity_poly.pdbx_strand_id
1 'polypeptide(L)'
;RDLKINICKRVIGSFFEWDKLDRAAGRKDKTLGTKLHQQTRKSIMKRQPALMAAIRRFNRYCKQLEELYNPAYAIPLPSPLPTKLAELRGDSTLLQDVWVAPSVGEMPRWLEDAAVCDRICALLKCDRCREEQWRLGLEADNMCQWFGAEMCAVELALWQTESRFNDALSATLVDSAPDTPFFLLLQHRREAMQELMQQWPTPLASTVHYATKVSEAILLAESLSGVAPMTELHWLKPVVCSWPLEDLADNEDDNT
;
A
#
# COMPACT_ATOMS: atom_id res chain seq x y z
N ARG A 1 17.52 20.00 39.14
CA ARG A 1 16.60 18.97 38.62
C ARG A 1 15.73 19.49 37.47
N ASP A 2 14.82 20.43 37.72
CA ASP A 2 13.82 20.86 36.72
C ASP A 2 14.42 21.42 35.43
N LEU A 3 15.58 22.08 35.52
CA LEU A 3 16.29 22.58 34.34
C LEU A 3 16.71 21.43 33.40
N LYS A 4 17.24 20.31 33.94
CA LYS A 4 17.65 19.14 33.14
C LYS A 4 16.44 18.47 32.51
N ILE A 5 15.36 18.26 33.28
CA ILE A 5 14.10 17.70 32.77
C ILE A 5 13.53 18.55 31.62
N ASN A 6 13.54 19.87 31.78
CA ASN A 6 13.07 20.79 30.74
C ASN A 6 13.96 20.77 29.48
N ILE A 7 15.28 20.63 29.65
CA ILE A 7 16.21 20.42 28.53
C ILE A 7 15.86 19.10 27.83
N CYS A 8 15.75 17.99 28.56
CA CYS A 8 15.44 16.67 27.99
C CYS A 8 14.14 16.70 27.17
N LYS A 9 13.05 17.23 27.73
CA LYS A 9 11.77 17.37 27.00
C LYS A 9 11.91 18.15 25.69
N ARG A 10 12.66 19.26 25.70
CA ARG A 10 12.89 20.09 24.51
C ARG A 10 13.79 19.41 23.48
N VAL A 11 14.84 18.72 23.94
CA VAL A 11 15.80 18.00 23.11
C VAL A 11 15.13 16.83 22.39
N ILE A 12 14.40 16.00 23.15
CA ILE A 12 13.65 14.86 22.61
C ILE A 12 12.66 15.32 21.54
N GLY A 13 11.85 16.36 21.83
CA GLY A 13 10.93 16.92 20.86
C GLY A 13 11.64 17.44 19.60
N SER A 14 12.77 18.13 19.75
CA SER A 14 13.56 18.59 18.61
C SER A 14 14.12 17.44 17.78
N PHE A 15 14.61 16.37 18.40
CA PHE A 15 15.14 15.20 17.68
C PHE A 15 14.06 14.45 16.92
N PHE A 16 12.87 14.27 17.50
CA PHE A 16 11.73 13.71 16.78
C PHE A 16 11.32 14.56 15.56
N GLU A 17 11.36 15.89 15.69
CA GLU A 17 11.08 16.80 14.57
C GLU A 17 12.15 16.66 13.46
N TRP A 18 13.43 16.53 13.81
CA TRP A 18 14.52 16.26 12.85
C TRP A 18 14.34 14.90 12.15
N ASP A 19 14.07 13.83 12.88
CA ASP A 19 13.87 12.49 12.30
C ASP A 19 12.66 12.40 11.37
N LYS A 20 11.63 13.21 11.63
CA LYS A 20 10.47 13.32 10.76
C LYS A 20 10.82 14.08 9.47
N LEU A 21 11.68 15.10 9.56
CA LEU A 21 12.19 15.81 8.38
C LEU A 21 13.09 14.90 7.53
N ASP A 22 13.99 14.15 8.15
CA ASP A 22 14.93 13.26 7.44
C ASP A 22 14.19 12.09 6.77
N ARG A 23 13.19 11.49 7.44
CA ARG A 23 12.33 10.47 6.82
C ARG A 23 11.54 10.98 5.61
N ALA A 24 11.16 12.25 5.60
CA ALA A 24 10.46 12.85 4.47
C ALA A 24 11.38 13.09 3.26
N ALA A 25 12.69 13.22 3.48
CA ALA A 25 13.70 13.47 2.45
C ALA A 25 13.96 12.25 1.53
N GLY A 26 13.68 11.03 2.00
CA GLY A 26 13.97 9.78 1.28
C GLY A 26 12.91 9.34 0.26
N ARG A 27 11.80 10.08 0.09
CA ARG A 27 10.73 9.70 -0.84
C ARG A 27 10.96 10.40 -2.20
N LYS A 28 11.21 9.61 -3.25
CA LYS A 28 11.53 10.03 -4.62
C LYS A 28 10.59 11.12 -5.20
N ASP A 29 9.34 11.18 -4.72
CA ASP A 29 8.31 12.10 -5.24
C ASP A 29 7.91 13.24 -4.28
N LYS A 30 8.50 13.33 -3.07
CA LYS A 30 8.33 14.51 -2.22
C LYS A 30 9.51 15.43 -2.43
N THR A 31 9.32 16.43 -3.28
CA THR A 31 10.29 17.51 -3.45
C THR A 31 10.70 18.06 -2.07
N LEU A 32 11.99 17.91 -1.76
CA LEU A 32 12.69 18.61 -0.69
C LEU A 32 12.53 20.12 -0.94
N GLY A 33 11.43 20.70 -0.46
CA GLY A 33 11.03 22.06 -0.87
C GLY A 33 9.58 22.45 -0.55
N THR A 34 8.73 21.54 -0.06
CA THR A 34 7.37 21.92 0.37
C THR A 34 7.41 23.02 1.45
N LYS A 35 6.49 24.00 1.39
CA LYS A 35 6.36 25.09 2.38
C LYS A 35 6.34 24.56 3.82
N LEU A 36 5.74 23.38 4.03
CA LEU A 36 5.69 22.70 5.32
C LEU A 36 7.08 22.27 5.80
N HIS A 37 7.91 21.66 4.95
CA HIS A 37 9.27 21.28 5.30
C HIS A 37 10.11 22.50 5.71
N GLN A 38 10.02 23.60 4.96
CA GLN A 38 10.70 24.85 5.29
C GLN A 38 10.18 25.46 6.59
N GLN A 39 8.87 25.44 6.82
CA GLN A 39 8.24 25.94 8.03
C GLN A 39 8.68 25.17 9.28
N THR A 40 8.72 23.83 9.20
CA THR A 40 9.23 22.99 10.28
C THR A 40 10.70 23.27 10.55
N ARG A 41 11.56 23.34 9.52
CA ARG A 41 12.98 23.68 9.68
C ARG A 41 13.17 25.06 10.33
N LYS A 42 12.42 26.08 9.89
CA LYS A 42 12.42 27.42 10.49
C LYS A 42 11.97 27.39 11.96
N SER A 43 10.93 26.62 12.29
CA SER A 43 10.45 26.46 13.67
C SER A 43 11.52 25.84 14.58
N ILE A 44 12.19 24.79 14.11
CA ILE A 44 13.30 24.15 14.82
C ILE A 44 14.45 25.16 15.06
N MET A 45 14.90 25.84 14.00
CA MET A 45 15.97 26.85 14.10
C MET A 45 15.59 27.99 15.06
N LYS A 46 14.31 28.39 15.12
CA LYS A 46 13.83 29.42 16.05
C LYS A 46 13.92 28.99 17.51
N ARG A 47 13.74 27.69 17.80
CA ARG A 47 13.76 27.15 19.18
C ARG A 47 15.18 26.82 19.67
N GLN A 48 16.11 26.56 18.75
CA GLN A 48 17.49 26.15 19.04
C GLN A 48 18.24 27.12 19.99
N PRO A 49 18.20 28.46 19.82
CA PRO A 49 18.92 29.37 20.72
C PRO A 49 18.47 29.26 22.19
N ALA A 50 17.17 29.12 22.42
CA ALA A 50 16.62 28.99 23.77
C ALA A 50 17.03 27.66 24.43
N LEU A 51 17.07 26.58 23.64
CA LEU A 51 17.58 25.29 24.10
C LEU A 51 19.08 25.38 24.45
N MET A 52 19.88 26.01 23.59
CA MET A 52 21.31 26.21 23.83
C MET A 52 21.58 27.06 25.07
N ALA A 53 20.79 28.11 25.29
CA ALA A 53 20.88 28.93 26.50
C ALA A 53 20.59 28.12 27.77
N ALA A 54 19.59 27.22 27.73
CA ALA A 54 19.27 26.33 28.84
C ALA A 54 20.41 25.35 29.14
N ILE A 55 21.00 24.73 28.11
CA ILE A 55 22.17 23.83 28.24
C ILE A 55 23.35 24.59 28.87
N ARG A 56 23.68 25.77 28.37
CA ARG A 56 24.76 26.60 28.94
C ARG A 56 24.50 26.95 30.41
N ARG A 57 23.25 27.26 30.77
CA ARG A 57 22.86 27.53 32.16
C ARG A 57 23.02 26.30 33.05
N PHE A 58 22.62 25.12 32.56
CA PHE A 58 22.80 23.85 33.26
C PHE A 58 24.29 23.56 33.49
N ASN A 59 25.14 23.71 32.48
CA ASN A 59 26.57 23.47 32.59
C ASN A 59 27.25 24.44 33.58
N ARG A 60 26.81 25.70 33.66
CA ARG A 60 27.28 26.63 34.71
C ARG A 60 26.94 26.13 36.11
N TYR A 61 25.73 25.61 36.32
CA TYR A 61 25.36 25.04 37.61
C TYR A 61 26.14 23.78 37.95
N CYS A 62 26.49 22.95 36.96
CA CYS A 62 27.36 21.79 37.20
C CYS A 62 28.73 22.23 37.74
N LYS A 63 29.34 23.27 37.14
CA LYS A 63 30.61 23.84 37.64
C LYS A 63 30.51 24.42 39.04
N GLN A 64 29.45 25.20 39.30
CA GLN A 64 29.23 25.77 40.64
C GLN A 64 29.01 24.70 41.70
N LEU A 65 28.33 23.60 41.35
CA LEU A 65 28.15 22.47 42.24
C LEU A 65 29.48 21.76 42.51
N GLU A 66 30.33 21.59 41.50
CA GLU A 66 31.66 21.00 41.63
C GLU A 66 32.57 21.83 42.55
N GLU A 67 32.53 23.16 42.42
CA GLU A 67 33.28 24.09 43.29
C GLU A 67 32.85 24.02 44.77
N LEU A 68 31.56 23.79 45.03
CA LEU A 68 30.99 23.73 46.38
C LEU A 68 30.93 22.31 46.95
N TYR A 69 31.35 21.30 46.18
CA TYR A 69 31.14 19.90 46.53
C TYR A 69 32.08 19.47 47.65
N ASN A 70 31.52 18.79 48.65
CA ASN A 70 32.30 18.08 49.66
C ASN A 70 32.26 16.57 49.36
N PRO A 71 33.42 15.91 49.16
CA PRO A 71 33.48 14.49 48.86
C PRO A 71 32.89 13.59 49.95
N ALA A 72 32.76 14.08 51.19
CA ALA A 72 32.14 13.34 52.29
C ALA A 72 30.66 12.99 52.04
N TYR A 73 29.98 13.71 51.13
CA TYR A 73 28.57 13.46 50.84
C TYR A 73 28.33 12.18 50.03
N ALA A 74 29.33 11.69 49.30
CA ALA A 74 29.21 10.51 48.43
C ALA A 74 28.02 10.55 47.44
N ILE A 75 27.54 11.76 47.10
CA ILE A 75 26.46 11.98 46.13
C ILE A 75 27.11 12.21 44.76
N PRO A 76 26.73 11.46 43.71
CA PRO A 76 27.28 11.68 42.38
C PRO A 76 26.91 13.08 41.89
N LEU A 77 27.90 13.81 41.36
CA LEU A 77 27.69 15.12 40.76
C LEU A 77 27.15 14.99 39.33
N PRO A 78 26.28 15.92 38.89
CA PRO A 78 25.82 15.93 37.51
C PRO A 78 26.92 16.33 36.53
N SER A 79 27.04 15.57 35.42
CA SER A 79 27.96 15.89 34.33
C SER A 79 27.42 17.04 33.45
N PRO A 80 28.30 17.90 32.91
CA PRO A 80 27.91 18.91 31.94
C PRO A 80 27.50 18.26 30.60
N LEU A 81 26.51 18.84 29.94
CA LEU A 81 26.00 18.38 28.65
C LEU A 81 26.78 18.99 27.47
N PRO A 82 26.94 18.26 26.35
CA PRO A 82 27.50 18.78 25.11
C PRO A 82 26.77 20.04 24.63
N THR A 83 27.56 21.02 24.17
CA THR A 83 27.01 22.27 23.61
C THR A 83 26.73 22.13 22.10
N LYS A 84 27.07 20.99 21.48
CA LYS A 84 26.67 20.69 20.11
C LYS A 84 25.49 19.71 20.12
N LEU A 85 24.41 20.06 19.42
CA LEU A 85 23.20 19.20 19.37
C LEU A 85 23.46 17.82 18.75
N ALA A 86 24.41 17.72 17.81
CA ALA A 86 24.78 16.45 17.21
C ALA A 86 25.42 15.49 18.22
N GLU A 87 26.29 16.02 19.09
CA GLU A 87 26.95 15.26 20.17
C GLU A 87 25.94 14.93 21.27
N LEU A 88 25.04 15.86 21.58
CA LEU A 88 23.96 15.66 22.57
C LEU A 88 23.00 14.51 22.20
N ARG A 89 22.90 14.17 20.91
CA ARG A 89 22.01 13.10 20.44
C ARG A 89 22.48 11.70 20.86
N GLY A 90 23.80 11.49 20.95
CA GLY A 90 24.41 10.21 21.32
C GLY A 90 24.90 10.16 22.77
N ASP A 91 24.66 11.22 23.55
CA ASP A 91 25.16 11.32 24.91
C ASP A 91 24.27 10.53 25.89
N SER A 92 24.85 9.50 26.50
CA SER A 92 24.20 8.67 27.53
C SER A 92 23.80 9.48 28.76
N THR A 93 24.49 10.58 29.05
CA THR A 93 24.25 11.40 30.25
C THR A 93 23.03 12.32 30.12
N LEU A 94 22.50 12.52 28.90
CA LEU A 94 21.32 13.36 28.67
C LEU A 94 20.12 12.88 29.48
N LEU A 95 19.82 11.58 29.43
CA LEU A 95 18.66 10.96 30.08
C LEU A 95 18.96 10.39 31.47
N GLN A 96 20.22 10.37 31.90
CA GLN A 96 20.59 9.93 33.25
C GLN A 96 20.17 10.97 34.29
N ASP A 97 19.15 10.66 35.08
CA ASP A 97 18.83 11.47 36.27
C ASP A 97 19.73 11.04 37.43
N VAL A 98 20.77 11.82 37.67
CA VAL A 98 21.81 11.66 38.72
C VAL A 98 21.24 11.60 40.15
N TRP A 99 19.95 11.87 40.31
CA TRP A 99 19.24 11.94 41.59
C TRP A 99 18.37 10.71 41.89
N VAL A 100 18.34 9.71 41.00
CA VAL A 100 17.75 8.40 41.30
C VAL A 100 18.82 7.60 42.04
N ALA A 101 18.47 6.97 43.15
CA ALA A 101 19.38 6.15 43.94
C ALA A 101 20.23 5.24 43.03
N PRO A 102 21.54 5.08 43.29
CA PRO A 102 22.36 4.14 42.54
C PRO A 102 21.63 2.81 42.44
N SER A 103 21.46 2.26 41.24
CA SER A 103 20.92 0.91 41.12
C SER A 103 21.86 -0.01 41.87
N VAL A 104 21.36 -0.61 42.95
CA VAL A 104 22.09 -1.60 43.72
C VAL A 104 22.07 -2.89 42.89
N GLY A 105 23.03 -3.04 41.99
CA GLY A 105 23.14 -4.20 41.09
C GLY A 105 23.82 -3.88 39.76
N GLU A 106 24.17 -4.94 39.02
CA GLU A 106 24.67 -4.83 37.65
C GLU A 106 23.61 -4.19 36.74
N MET A 107 24.01 -3.17 35.98
CA MET A 107 23.12 -2.53 35.01
C MET A 107 22.80 -3.53 33.90
N PRO A 108 21.53 -3.70 33.49
CA PRO A 108 21.20 -4.57 32.37
C PRO A 108 21.97 -4.16 31.11
N ARG A 109 22.54 -5.14 30.39
CA ARG A 109 23.37 -4.87 29.20
C ARG A 109 22.63 -4.10 28.10
N TRP A 110 21.31 -4.27 27.97
CA TRP A 110 20.51 -3.50 27.02
C TRP A 110 20.38 -2.02 27.38
N LEU A 111 20.80 -1.60 28.58
CA LEU A 111 20.80 -0.21 29.03
C LEU A 111 22.21 0.39 29.04
N GLU A 112 23.24 -0.42 29.29
CA GLU A 112 24.64 0.00 29.36
C GLU A 112 25.40 -0.14 28.04
N ASP A 113 25.24 -1.27 27.35
CA ASP A 113 26.03 -1.66 26.19
C ASP A 113 25.37 -1.12 24.91
N ALA A 114 25.97 -0.06 24.34
CA ALA A 114 25.50 0.56 23.11
C ALA A 114 25.40 -0.46 21.95
N ALA A 115 26.31 -1.44 21.87
CA ALA A 115 26.26 -2.45 20.83
C ALA A 115 25.06 -3.40 21.00
N VAL A 116 24.64 -3.68 22.25
CA VAL A 116 23.42 -4.44 22.53
C VAL A 116 22.18 -3.64 22.14
N CYS A 117 22.11 -2.36 22.50
CA CYS A 117 21.03 -1.46 22.06
C CYS A 117 20.90 -1.43 20.54
N ASP A 118 22.02 -1.22 19.85
CA ASP A 118 22.07 -1.14 18.39
C ASP A 118 21.63 -2.46 17.76
N ARG A 119 22.06 -3.59 18.32
CA ARG A 119 21.63 -4.92 17.87
C ARG A 119 20.14 -5.17 18.06
N ILE A 120 19.57 -4.77 19.20
CA ILE A 120 18.11 -4.87 19.44
C ILE A 120 17.36 -4.00 18.43
N CYS A 121 17.80 -2.76 18.23
CA CYS A 121 17.19 -1.86 17.24
C CYS A 121 17.29 -2.42 15.82
N ALA A 122 18.43 -3.02 15.45
CA ALA A 122 18.61 -3.65 14.15
C ALA A 122 17.69 -4.86 13.97
N LEU A 123 17.56 -5.71 15.00
CA LEU A 123 16.66 -6.87 14.98
C LEU A 123 15.20 -6.43 14.80
N LEU A 124 14.74 -5.44 15.58
CA LEU A 124 13.38 -4.89 15.45
C LEU A 124 13.13 -4.26 14.07
N LYS A 125 14.13 -3.62 13.47
CA LYS A 125 14.04 -3.12 12.09
C LYS A 125 13.90 -4.26 11.09
N CYS A 126 14.68 -5.33 11.23
CA CYS A 126 14.57 -6.52 10.38
C CYS A 126 13.18 -7.16 10.49
N ASP A 127 12.66 -7.34 11.70
CA ASP A 127 11.32 -7.89 11.92
C ASP A 127 10.24 -6.99 11.32
N ARG A 128 10.37 -5.67 11.48
CA ARG A 128 9.45 -4.70 10.85
C ARG A 128 9.51 -4.75 9.33
N CYS A 129 10.70 -4.93 8.73
CA CYS A 129 10.83 -5.10 7.29
C CYS A 129 10.13 -6.37 6.79
N ARG A 130 10.23 -7.47 7.54
CA ARG A 130 9.52 -8.72 7.21
C ARG A 130 8.01 -8.56 7.31
N GLU A 131 7.52 -7.96 8.39
CA GLU A 131 6.11 -7.63 8.57
C GLU A 131 5.60 -6.76 7.40
N GLU A 132 6.35 -5.72 7.03
CA GLU A 132 5.98 -4.83 5.94
C GLU A 132 6.01 -5.51 4.57
N GLN A 133 6.98 -6.40 4.31
CA GLN A 133 6.99 -7.21 3.09
C GLN A 133 5.76 -8.10 2.99
N TRP A 134 5.38 -8.75 4.08
CA TRP A 134 4.18 -9.59 4.11
C TRP A 134 2.91 -8.76 3.91
N ARG A 135 2.80 -7.61 4.59
CA ARG A 135 1.67 -6.67 4.43
C ARG A 135 1.54 -6.17 2.99
N LEU A 136 2.65 -5.77 2.38
CA LEU A 136 2.68 -5.30 0.99
C LEU A 136 2.36 -6.42 0.00
N GLY A 137 2.78 -7.66 0.28
CA GLY A 137 2.39 -8.83 -0.52
C GLY A 137 0.88 -9.03 -0.51
N LEU A 138 0.27 -9.03 0.68
CA LEU A 138 -1.18 -9.15 0.83
C LEU A 138 -1.92 -7.99 0.14
N GLU A 139 -1.41 -6.76 0.26
CA GLU A 139 -1.99 -5.59 -0.41
C GLU A 139 -1.89 -5.72 -1.93
N ALA A 140 -0.76 -6.19 -2.47
CA ALA A 140 -0.59 -6.45 -3.89
C ALA A 140 -1.54 -7.54 -4.41
N ASP A 141 -1.67 -8.65 -3.68
CA ASP A 141 -2.60 -9.74 -4.02
C ASP A 141 -4.06 -9.25 -4.03
N ASN A 142 -4.46 -8.49 -3.01
CA ASN A 142 -5.80 -7.92 -2.91
C ASN A 142 -6.10 -6.99 -4.10
N MET A 143 -5.14 -6.16 -4.50
CA MET A 143 -5.27 -5.27 -5.66
C MET A 143 -5.43 -6.06 -6.96
N CYS A 144 -4.66 -7.13 -7.16
CA CYS A 144 -4.80 -8.01 -8.33
C CYS A 144 -6.15 -8.75 -8.35
N GLN A 145 -6.61 -9.25 -7.20
CA GLN A 145 -7.91 -9.93 -7.09
C GLN A 145 -9.06 -8.97 -7.37
N TRP A 146 -9.05 -7.79 -6.75
CA TRP A 146 -10.04 -6.76 -7.00
C TRP A 146 -10.09 -6.37 -8.48
N PHE A 147 -8.92 -6.15 -9.08
CA PHE A 147 -8.81 -5.80 -10.50
C PHE A 147 -9.43 -6.88 -11.40
N GLY A 148 -9.11 -8.16 -11.17
CA GLY A 148 -9.68 -9.26 -11.94
C GLY A 148 -11.20 -9.37 -11.79
N ALA A 149 -11.72 -9.21 -10.57
CA ALA A 149 -13.16 -9.23 -10.30
C ALA A 149 -13.89 -8.06 -10.97
N GLU A 150 -13.33 -6.85 -10.89
CA GLU A 150 -13.90 -5.65 -11.52
C GLU A 150 -13.89 -5.76 -13.05
N MET A 151 -12.75 -6.20 -13.63
CA MET A 151 -12.65 -6.48 -15.06
C MET A 151 -13.72 -7.49 -15.50
N CYS A 152 -13.89 -8.58 -14.76
CA CYS A 152 -14.88 -9.60 -15.09
C CYS A 152 -16.31 -9.05 -15.04
N ALA A 153 -16.62 -8.24 -14.03
CA ALA A 153 -17.95 -7.64 -13.89
C ALA A 153 -18.26 -6.69 -15.06
N VAL A 154 -17.29 -5.88 -15.49
CA VAL A 154 -17.47 -4.97 -16.63
C VAL A 154 -17.58 -5.73 -17.95
N GLU A 155 -16.73 -6.74 -18.19
CA GLU A 155 -16.82 -7.58 -19.39
C GLU A 155 -18.17 -8.29 -19.45
N LEU A 156 -18.63 -8.90 -18.34
CA LEU A 156 -19.93 -9.56 -18.27
C LEU A 156 -21.09 -8.59 -18.55
N ALA A 157 -21.04 -7.37 -18.00
CA ALA A 157 -22.05 -6.35 -18.24
C ALA A 157 -22.07 -5.89 -19.71
N LEU A 158 -20.90 -5.80 -20.36
CA LEU A 158 -20.80 -5.52 -21.80
C LEU A 158 -21.44 -6.63 -22.63
N TRP A 159 -21.09 -7.90 -22.37
CA TRP A 159 -21.66 -9.07 -23.05
C TRP A 159 -23.18 -9.14 -22.93
N GLN A 160 -23.73 -8.91 -21.72
CA GLN A 160 -25.18 -8.91 -21.50
C GLN A 160 -25.89 -7.75 -22.23
N THR A 161 -25.23 -6.60 -22.32
CA THR A 161 -25.78 -5.44 -23.04
C THR A 161 -25.80 -5.69 -24.54
N GLU A 162 -24.73 -6.29 -25.07
CA GLU A 162 -24.61 -6.64 -26.49
C GLU A 162 -25.56 -7.78 -26.89
N SER A 163 -25.69 -8.83 -26.07
CA SER A 163 -26.66 -9.90 -26.31
C SER A 163 -28.10 -9.38 -26.31
N ARG A 164 -28.46 -8.52 -25.35
CA ARG A 164 -29.80 -7.91 -25.28
C ARG A 164 -30.07 -6.99 -26.47
N PHE A 165 -29.05 -6.28 -26.95
CA PHE A 165 -29.15 -5.45 -28.16
C PHE A 165 -29.42 -6.33 -29.40
N ASN A 166 -28.70 -7.43 -29.55
CA ASN A 166 -28.90 -8.39 -30.65
C ASN A 166 -30.29 -9.05 -30.61
N ASP A 167 -30.77 -9.44 -29.41
CA ASP A 167 -32.12 -9.98 -29.22
C ASP A 167 -33.20 -8.93 -29.55
N ALA A 168 -33.01 -7.67 -29.13
CA ALA A 168 -33.94 -6.57 -29.43
C ALA A 168 -34.00 -6.23 -30.93
N LEU A 169 -32.86 -6.26 -31.63
CA LEU A 169 -32.79 -6.04 -33.08
C LEU A 169 -33.55 -7.13 -33.87
N SER A 170 -33.58 -8.37 -33.36
CA SER A 170 -34.34 -9.47 -33.95
C SER A 170 -35.86 -9.36 -33.74
N ALA A 171 -36.30 -8.60 -32.73
CA ALA A 171 -37.70 -8.52 -32.31
C ALA A 171 -38.47 -7.30 -32.84
N THR A 172 -37.82 -6.26 -33.39
CA THR A 172 -38.52 -5.04 -33.81
C THR A 172 -38.02 -4.43 -35.13
N LEU A 173 -38.88 -4.50 -36.16
CA LEU A 173 -38.94 -3.55 -37.30
C LEU A 173 -39.51 -2.19 -36.85
N VAL A 174 -38.86 -1.47 -35.92
CA VAL A 174 -39.27 -0.11 -35.52
C VAL A 174 -38.06 0.78 -35.24
N ASP A 175 -38.09 1.97 -35.83
CA ASP A 175 -37.10 3.06 -35.96
C ASP A 175 -36.61 3.73 -34.64
N SER A 176 -36.33 2.96 -33.59
CA SER A 176 -35.70 3.53 -32.39
C SER A 176 -34.53 2.66 -31.94
N ALA A 177 -33.34 2.96 -32.47
CA ALA A 177 -32.08 2.43 -31.98
C ALA A 177 -32.00 2.73 -30.47
N PRO A 178 -31.94 1.70 -29.59
CA PRO A 178 -31.70 1.95 -28.19
C PRO A 178 -30.22 2.27 -28.03
N ASP A 179 -29.88 3.54 -28.16
CA ASP A 179 -28.64 4.09 -27.59
C ASP A 179 -28.68 3.77 -26.11
N THR A 180 -28.10 2.64 -25.72
CA THR A 180 -28.13 2.20 -24.34
C THR A 180 -27.02 2.98 -23.64
N PRO A 181 -27.30 4.04 -22.88
CA PRO A 181 -26.28 4.97 -22.37
C PRO A 181 -25.23 4.28 -21.49
N PHE A 182 -25.56 3.08 -21.00
CA PHE A 182 -24.69 2.23 -20.20
C PHE A 182 -23.58 1.55 -21.01
N PHE A 183 -23.78 1.25 -22.30
CA PHE A 183 -22.75 0.60 -23.12
C PHE A 183 -21.49 1.46 -23.24
N LEU A 184 -21.66 2.73 -23.63
CA LEU A 184 -20.53 3.69 -23.73
C LEU A 184 -19.85 3.91 -22.37
N LEU A 185 -20.63 3.96 -21.28
CA LEU A 185 -20.07 4.11 -19.93
C LEU A 185 -19.25 2.88 -19.51
N LEU A 186 -19.73 1.67 -19.82
CA LEU A 186 -19.03 0.42 -19.53
C LEU A 186 -17.76 0.29 -20.39
N GLN A 187 -17.82 0.68 -21.66
CA GLN A 187 -16.65 0.71 -22.53
C GLN A 187 -15.58 1.68 -22.00
N HIS A 188 -15.97 2.88 -21.59
CA HIS A 188 -15.06 3.83 -20.97
C HIS A 188 -14.45 3.29 -19.66
N ARG A 189 -15.24 2.59 -18.84
CA ARG A 189 -14.74 1.94 -17.62
C ARG A 189 -13.73 0.84 -17.92
N ARG A 190 -13.98 0.03 -18.95
CA ARG A 190 -13.06 -1.01 -19.42
C ARG A 190 -11.72 -0.42 -19.85
N GLU A 191 -11.74 0.63 -20.67
CA GLU A 191 -10.53 1.33 -21.12
C GLU A 191 -9.75 1.92 -19.94
N ALA A 192 -10.44 2.59 -19.00
CA ALA A 192 -9.80 3.11 -17.79
C ALA A 192 -9.12 2.01 -16.95
N MET A 193 -9.73 0.82 -16.84
CA MET A 193 -9.08 -0.30 -16.15
C MET A 193 -7.85 -0.82 -16.90
N GLN A 194 -7.89 -0.86 -18.23
CA GLN A 194 -6.70 -1.22 -19.03
C GLN A 194 -5.55 -0.23 -18.84
N GLU A 195 -5.85 1.06 -18.65
CA GLU A 195 -4.84 2.06 -18.30
C GLU A 195 -4.26 1.82 -16.89
N LEU A 196 -5.10 1.46 -15.91
CA LEU A 196 -4.64 1.13 -14.55
C LEU A 196 -3.65 -0.04 -14.56
N MET A 197 -3.86 -1.03 -15.41
CA MET A 197 -2.95 -2.18 -15.59
C MET A 197 -1.52 -1.76 -15.98
N GLN A 198 -1.34 -0.60 -16.63
CA GLN A 198 -0.01 -0.08 -16.98
C GLN A 198 0.67 0.62 -15.79
N GLN A 199 -0.10 1.11 -14.83
CA GLN A 199 0.40 1.95 -13.73
C GLN A 199 0.57 1.22 -12.41
N TRP A 200 -0.21 0.15 -12.19
CA TRP A 200 -0.23 -0.61 -10.95
C TRP A 200 0.78 -1.75 -10.78
N PRO A 201 1.55 -2.18 -11.80
CA PRO A 201 2.59 -3.18 -11.58
C PRO A 201 3.60 -2.74 -10.52
N THR A 202 3.83 -3.62 -9.56
CA THR A 202 4.84 -3.45 -8.51
C THR A 202 5.81 -4.63 -8.55
N PRO A 203 6.96 -4.58 -7.85
CA PRO A 203 7.85 -5.73 -7.75
C PRO A 203 7.17 -6.98 -7.15
N LEU A 204 6.07 -6.82 -6.42
CA LEU A 204 5.31 -7.91 -5.81
C LEU A 204 4.16 -8.41 -6.70
N ALA A 205 3.64 -7.58 -7.60
CA ALA A 205 2.61 -7.93 -8.57
C ALA A 205 3.02 -7.44 -9.97
N SER A 206 3.54 -8.37 -10.77
CA SER A 206 4.05 -8.07 -12.11
C SER A 206 2.92 -7.76 -13.11
N THR A 207 3.27 -7.11 -14.22
CA THR A 207 2.34 -6.90 -15.34
C THR A 207 1.75 -8.21 -15.87
N VAL A 208 2.52 -9.31 -15.80
CA VAL A 208 2.04 -10.64 -16.19
C VAL A 208 0.88 -11.09 -15.32
N HIS A 209 0.95 -10.88 -13.99
CA HIS A 209 -0.15 -11.23 -13.08
C HIS A 209 -1.45 -10.51 -13.43
N TYR A 210 -1.38 -9.21 -13.71
CA TYR A 210 -2.56 -8.45 -14.13
C TYR A 210 -3.07 -8.92 -15.50
N ALA A 211 -2.19 -9.18 -16.48
CA ALA A 211 -2.60 -9.70 -17.78
C ALA A 211 -3.30 -11.07 -17.66
N THR A 212 -2.78 -11.97 -16.82
CA THR A 212 -3.44 -13.25 -16.53
C THR A 212 -4.82 -13.03 -15.92
N LYS A 213 -4.97 -12.08 -14.98
CA LYS A 213 -6.28 -11.73 -14.41
C LYS A 213 -7.25 -11.18 -15.45
N VAL A 214 -6.80 -10.41 -16.43
CA VAL A 214 -7.65 -9.97 -17.56
C VAL A 214 -8.12 -11.17 -18.38
N SER A 215 -7.21 -12.07 -18.76
CA SER A 215 -7.58 -13.26 -19.54
C SER A 215 -8.56 -14.16 -18.78
N GLU A 216 -8.31 -14.41 -17.49
CA GLU A 216 -9.24 -15.15 -16.62
C GLU A 216 -10.60 -14.47 -16.53
N ALA A 217 -10.62 -13.13 -16.36
CA ALA A 217 -11.84 -12.34 -16.27
C ALA A 217 -12.69 -12.39 -17.54
N ILE A 218 -12.07 -12.29 -18.72
CA ILE A 218 -12.77 -12.37 -20.02
C ILE A 218 -13.39 -13.76 -20.18
N LEU A 219 -12.62 -14.83 -19.97
CA LEU A 219 -13.10 -16.21 -20.09
C LEU A 219 -14.24 -16.50 -19.10
N LEU A 220 -14.12 -16.00 -17.87
CA LEU A 220 -15.13 -16.18 -16.85
C LEU A 220 -16.40 -15.40 -17.20
N ALA A 221 -16.28 -14.16 -17.69
CA ALA A 221 -17.40 -13.37 -18.17
C ALA A 221 -18.14 -14.04 -19.35
N GLU A 222 -17.40 -14.56 -20.34
CA GLU A 222 -17.98 -15.35 -21.44
C GLU A 222 -18.76 -16.54 -20.91
N SER A 223 -18.17 -17.33 -19.99
CA SER A 223 -18.83 -18.51 -19.41
C SER A 223 -20.11 -18.17 -18.63
N LEU A 224 -20.13 -17.02 -17.95
CA LEU A 224 -21.27 -16.56 -17.16
C LEU A 224 -22.33 -15.85 -17.99
N SER A 225 -21.98 -15.37 -19.19
CA SER A 225 -22.91 -14.65 -20.08
C SER A 225 -24.06 -15.53 -20.58
N GLY A 226 -23.89 -16.87 -20.56
CA GLY A 226 -24.90 -17.81 -21.05
C GLY A 226 -25.05 -17.82 -22.58
N VAL A 227 -24.26 -17.01 -23.30
CA VAL A 227 -24.16 -17.05 -24.76
C VAL A 227 -23.40 -18.32 -25.11
N ALA A 228 -24.12 -19.38 -25.49
CA ALA A 228 -23.47 -20.58 -26.01
C ALA A 228 -22.59 -20.18 -27.21
N PRO A 229 -21.34 -20.69 -27.34
CA PRO A 229 -20.57 -20.47 -28.55
C PRO A 229 -21.46 -20.94 -29.71
N MET A 230 -21.75 -20.03 -30.66
CA MET A 230 -22.59 -20.33 -31.81
C MET A 230 -22.12 -21.67 -32.39
N THR A 231 -22.89 -22.73 -32.15
CA THR A 231 -22.59 -24.00 -32.77
C THR A 231 -22.92 -23.77 -34.24
N GLU A 232 -21.88 -23.76 -35.08
CA GLU A 232 -22.04 -23.55 -36.49
C GLU A 232 -22.94 -24.66 -37.04
N LEU A 233 -24.22 -24.35 -37.27
CA LEU A 233 -25.20 -25.33 -37.73
C LEU A 233 -24.91 -25.62 -39.21
N HIS A 234 -24.21 -26.71 -39.47
CA HIS A 234 -24.00 -27.18 -40.83
C HIS A 234 -25.29 -27.82 -41.35
N TRP A 235 -25.98 -27.16 -42.27
CA TRP A 235 -27.11 -27.76 -42.96
C TRP A 235 -26.62 -28.95 -43.81
N LEU A 236 -27.07 -30.16 -43.46
CA LEU A 236 -26.83 -31.34 -44.28
C LEU A 236 -27.55 -31.16 -45.62
N LYS A 237 -26.88 -31.51 -46.73
CA LYS A 237 -27.52 -31.50 -48.06
C LYS A 237 -28.77 -32.39 -48.03
N PRO A 238 -29.94 -31.91 -48.47
CA PRO A 238 -31.15 -32.72 -48.49
C PRO A 238 -30.92 -33.99 -49.31
N VAL A 239 -31.12 -35.15 -48.69
CA VAL A 239 -31.14 -36.42 -49.42
C VAL A 239 -32.52 -36.51 -50.06
N VAL A 240 -32.56 -36.43 -51.39
CA VAL A 240 -33.77 -36.69 -52.16
C VAL A 240 -33.98 -38.21 -52.15
N CYS A 241 -34.88 -38.70 -51.29
CA CYS A 241 -35.32 -40.08 -51.35
C CYS A 241 -36.26 -40.24 -52.54
N SER A 242 -35.81 -40.91 -53.60
CA SER A 242 -36.70 -41.40 -54.66
C SER A 242 -37.64 -42.45 -54.05
N TRP A 243 -38.91 -42.07 -53.89
CA TRP A 243 -39.96 -43.03 -53.56
C TRP A 243 -40.09 -44.03 -54.73
N PRO A 244 -39.99 -45.34 -54.50
CA PRO A 244 -40.25 -46.32 -55.56
C PRO A 244 -41.70 -46.19 -56.00
N LEU A 245 -41.91 -45.92 -57.29
CA LEU A 245 -43.21 -45.81 -57.92
C LEU A 245 -43.41 -47.03 -58.82
N GLU A 246 -43.61 -48.19 -58.21
CA GLU A 246 -43.92 -49.51 -58.82
C GLU A 246 -44.56 -50.31 -57.66
N ASP A 247 -45.82 -50.74 -57.61
CA ASP A 247 -46.72 -51.24 -58.64
C ASP A 247 -48.17 -50.78 -58.40
N LEU A 248 -48.77 -50.09 -59.37
CA LEU A 248 -50.22 -50.08 -59.58
C LEU A 248 -50.46 -50.32 -61.08
N ALA A 249 -50.00 -51.48 -61.55
CA ALA A 249 -50.41 -52.03 -62.84
C ALA A 249 -51.34 -53.22 -62.57
N ASP A 250 -52.57 -53.05 -63.06
CA ASP A 250 -53.46 -54.06 -63.62
C ASP A 250 -53.79 -55.31 -62.80
N ASN A 251 -55.02 -55.33 -62.27
CA ASN A 251 -55.87 -56.53 -62.31
C ASN A 251 -57.33 -56.09 -62.54
N GLU A 252 -57.67 -55.82 -63.80
CA GLU A 252 -59.01 -56.15 -64.30
C GLU A 252 -59.05 -57.67 -64.49
N ASP A 253 -59.91 -58.37 -63.74
CA ASP A 253 -60.99 -59.22 -64.29
C ASP A 253 -61.47 -60.30 -63.31
N ASP A 254 -62.79 -60.53 -63.41
CA ASP A 254 -63.58 -61.70 -63.01
C ASP A 254 -63.84 -61.98 -61.52
N ASN A 255 -65.08 -61.78 -61.07
CA ASN A 255 -66.06 -62.88 -61.02
C ASN A 255 -67.45 -62.38 -60.57
N THR A 256 -68.45 -62.93 -61.25
CA THR A 256 -69.91 -62.94 -61.01
C THR A 256 -70.39 -63.02 -59.56
#